data_AF-A0A1E7K6S9-F1
#
_entry.id   AF-A0A1E7K6S9-F1
#
_cell.length_a   1.000
_cell.length_b   1.000
_cell.length_c   1.000
_cell.angle_alpha   90.00
_cell.angle_beta   90.00
_cell.angle_gamma   90.00
#
_symmetry.space_group_name_H-M   'P 1'
#
loop_
_entity.id
_entity.type
_entity.pdbx_description
1 polymer ?
#
loop_
_entity_poly.entity_id
_entity_poly.type
_entity_poly.pdbx_seq_one_letter_code
_entity_poly.pdbx_strand_id
1 'polypeptide(L)' 'MMSVEALLTALVGIVLGTGVAGGALIPLGPALDGSVLTGGPAWLHPAIVGTSAALTFVAVPLPTSVALRAKPVEAAVAP' A
#
# COMPACT_ATOMS: atom_id res chain seq x y z
N MET A 1 -7.98 -16.61 0.10
CA MET A 1 -6.99 -16.29 1.15
C MET A 1 -6.04 -15.19 0.69
N MET A 2 -5.34 -15.34 -0.45
CA MET A 2 -4.38 -14.35 -0.95
C MET A 2 -4.90 -12.90 -1.08
N SER A 3 -6.14 -12.70 -1.56
CA SER A 3 -6.71 -11.34 -1.67
C SER A 3 -6.94 -10.68 -0.30
N VAL A 4 -7.22 -11.48 0.73
CA VAL A 4 -7.39 -10.99 2.11
C VAL A 4 -6.03 -10.61 2.69
N GLU A 5 -5.00 -11.44 2.45
CA GLU A 5 -3.63 -11.12 2.85
C GLU A 5 -3.15 -9.84 2.17
N ALA A 6 -3.34 -9.71 0.86
CA ALA A 6 -3.01 -8.50 0.11
C ALA A 6 -3.73 -7.26 0.66
N LEU A 7 -5.01 -7.38 1.02
CA LEU A 7 -5.76 -6.28 1.63
C LEU A 7 -5.18 -5.89 3.00
N LEU A 8 -4.88 -6.87 3.85
CA LEU A 8 -4.28 -6.63 5.16
C LEU A 8 -2.89 -5.98 5.02
N THR A 9 -2.06 -6.47 4.10
CA THR A 9 -0.75 -5.88 3.80
C THR A 9 -0.88 -4.43 3.35
N ALA A 10 -1.81 -4.14 2.43
CA ALA A 10 -2.07 -2.79 1.96
C ALA A 10 -2.53 -1.89 3.12
N LEU A 11 -3.50 -2.33 3.92
CA LEU A 11 -4.02 -1.55 5.05
C LEU A 11 -2.94 -1.24 6.08
N VAL A 12 -2.16 -2.24 6.51
CA VAL A 12 -1.09 -2.03 7.48
C VAL A 12 -0.03 -1.09 6.92
N GLY A 13 0.39 -1.28 5.67
CA GLY A 13 1.36 -0.41 5.01
C GLY A 13 0.88 1.03 4.89
N ILE A 14 -0.39 1.24 4.51
CA ILE A 14 -1.01 2.56 4.41
C ILE A 14 -1.08 3.23 5.78
N VAL A 15 -1.58 2.55 6.81
CA VAL A 15 -1.70 3.13 8.16
C VAL A 15 -0.33 3.52 8.71
N LEU A 16 0.66 2.64 8.61
CA LEU A 16 2.02 2.93 9.06
C LEU A 16 2.65 4.06 8.24
N GLY A 17 2.49 4.06 6.92
CA GLY A 17 2.99 5.10 6.02
C GLY A 17 2.38 6.48 6.31
N THR A 18 1.07 6.54 6.55
CA THR A 18 0.39 7.77 6.98
C THR A 18 0.91 8.24 8.34
N GLY A 19 1.16 7.32 9.27
CA GLY A 19 1.79 7.63 10.56
C GLY A 19 3.19 8.24 10.42
N VAL A 20 4.04 7.66 9.56
CA VAL A 20 5.38 8.18 9.27
C VAL A 20 5.30 9.55 8.60
N ALA A 21 4.41 9.72 7.61
CA ALA A 21 4.20 11.00 6.94
C ALA A 21 3.73 12.08 7.94
N GLY A 22 2.80 11.75 8.83
CA GLY A 22 2.37 12.65 9.90
C GLY A 22 3.52 13.02 10.83
N GLY A 23 4.31 12.03 11.26
CA GLY A 23 5.49 12.24 12.10
C GLY A 23 6.56 13.13 11.48
N ALA A 24 6.67 13.14 10.15
CA ALA A 24 7.59 14.01 9.42
C ALA A 24 7.01 15.42 9.18
N LEU A 25 5.73 15.51 8.82
CA LEU A 25 5.12 16.77 8.37
C LEU A 25 4.60 17.64 9.52
N ILE A 26 4.05 17.05 10.58
CA ILE A 26 3.49 17.81 11.72
C ILE A 26 4.55 18.67 12.42
N PRO A 27 5.77 18.16 12.73
CA PRO A 27 6.80 19.00 13.34
C PRO A 27 7.34 20.09 12.39
N LEU A 28 7.26 19.85 11.08
CA LEU A 28 7.76 20.76 10.05
C LEU A 28 6.79 21.93 9.78
N GLY A 29 5.48 21.72 9.93
CA GLY A 29 4.44 22.72 9.67
C GLY A 29 4.68 24.07 10.35
N PRO A 30 4.88 24.14 11.68
CA PRO A 30 5.13 25.40 12.38
C PRO A 30 6.33 26.20 11.84
N ALA A 31 7.33 25.52 11.27
CA ALA A 31 8.50 26.16 10.68
C ALA A 31 8.26 26.67 9.25
N LEU A 32 7.30 26.09 8.51
CA LEU A 32 7.02 26.45 7.12
C LEU A 32 5.94 27.52 6.99
N ASP A 33 4.81 27.34 7.66
CA ASP A 33 3.62 28.18 7.50
C ASP A 33 2.95 28.57 8.83
N GLY A 34 3.54 28.18 9.96
CA GLY A 34 3.02 28.44 11.30
C GLY A 34 1.80 27.57 11.68
N SER A 35 1.41 26.63 10.83
CA SER A 35 0.29 25.72 11.05
C SER A 35 0.78 24.33 11.46
N VAL A 36 0.08 23.70 12.40
CA VAL A 36 0.27 22.27 12.74
C VAL A 36 -0.51 21.35 11.80
N LEU A 37 -1.44 21.91 11.03
CA LEU A 37 -2.19 21.16 10.03
C LEU A 37 -1.36 21.06 8.75
N THR A 38 -1.23 19.84 8.24
CA THR A 38 -0.54 19.57 6.98
C THR A 38 -1.35 20.14 5.82
N GLY A 39 -0.83 21.18 5.18
CA GLY A 39 -1.40 21.77 3.97
C GLY A 39 -1.11 20.93 2.72
N GLY A 40 -1.91 21.13 1.68
CA GLY A 40 -1.67 20.54 0.36
C GLY A 40 -2.94 20.19 -0.41
N PRO A 41 -2.81 19.72 -1.66
CA PRO A 41 -3.95 19.31 -2.45
C PRO A 41 -4.66 18.11 -1.81
N ALA A 42 -5.97 18.23 -1.57
CA ALA A 42 -6.78 17.19 -0.91
C ALA A 42 -6.80 15.85 -1.68
N TRP A 43 -6.46 15.85 -2.97
CA TRP A 43 -6.40 14.65 -3.80
C TRP A 43 -5.12 13.82 -3.59
N LEU A 44 -4.06 14.37 -2.98
CA LEU A 44 -2.76 13.73 -2.90
C LEU A 44 -2.79 12.45 -2.04
N HIS A 45 -3.36 12.56 -0.83
CA HIS A 45 -3.48 11.42 0.07
C HIS A 45 -4.31 10.27 -0.52
N PRO A 46 -5.55 10.48 -1.03
CA PRO A 46 -6.30 9.39 -1.64
C PRO A 46 -5.62 8.83 -2.90
N ALA A 47 -4.87 9.64 -3.67
CA ALA A 47 -4.09 9.14 -4.80
C ALA A 47 -2.96 8.20 -4.34
N ILE A 48 -2.23 8.54 -3.27
CA ILE A 48 -1.19 7.69 -2.68
C ILE A 48 -1.80 6.38 -2.15
N VAL A 49 -2.91 6.47 -1.41
CA VAL A 49 -3.63 5.31 -0.87
C VAL A 49 -4.10 4.39 -2.01
N GLY A 50 -4.76 4.94 -3.02
CA GLY A 50 -5.26 4.18 -4.16
C GLY A 50 -4.13 3.52 -4.96
N THR A 51 -3.03 4.25 -5.20
CA THR A 51 -1.86 3.72 -5.92
C THR A 51 -1.19 2.62 -5.12
N SER A 52 -1.02 2.80 -3.81
CA SER A 52 -0.43 1.78 -2.93
C SER A 52 -1.26 0.49 -2.92
N ALA A 53 -2.59 0.63 -2.77
CA ALA A 53 -3.50 -0.51 -2.85
C ALA A 53 -3.41 -1.21 -4.22
N ALA A 54 -3.47 -0.45 -5.31
CA ALA A 54 -3.35 -1.01 -6.66
C ALA A 54 -2.03 -1.77 -6.85
N LEU A 55 -0.90 -1.21 -6.39
CA LEU A 55 0.40 -1.86 -6.45
C LEU A 55 0.42 -3.17 -5.64
N THR A 56 -0.15 -3.19 -4.42
CA THR A 56 -0.23 -4.42 -3.63
C THR A 56 -1.06 -5.49 -4.34
N PHE A 57 -2.20 -5.12 -4.94
CA PHE A 57 -3.04 -6.06 -5.68
C PHE A 57 -2.40 -6.53 -6.99
N VAL A 58 -1.60 -5.71 -7.66
CA VAL A 58 -0.82 -6.12 -8.83
C VAL A 58 0.33 -7.05 -8.42
N ALA A 59 1.00 -6.77 -7.31
CA ALA A 59 2.17 -7.53 -6.89
C ALA A 59 1.83 -8.89 -6.28
N VAL A 60 0.62 -9.07 -5.73
CA VAL A 60 0.28 -10.23 -4.92
C VAL A 60 -0.77 -11.13 -5.61
N PRO A 61 -2.07 -10.78 -5.66
CA PRO A 61 -3.08 -11.67 -6.20
C PRO A 61 -2.97 -11.89 -7.72
N LEU A 62 -2.45 -10.93 -8.50
CA LEU A 62 -2.26 -11.13 -9.94
C LEU A 62 -1.28 -12.27 -10.24
N PRO A 63 -0.02 -12.28 -9.75
CA PRO A 63 0.88 -13.40 -9.98
C PRO A 63 0.37 -14.70 -9.33
N THR A 64 -0.26 -14.64 -8.15
CA THR A 64 -0.88 -15.83 -7.56
C THR A 64 -1.96 -16.42 -8.46
N SER A 65 -2.77 -15.59 -9.12
CA SER A 65 -3.81 -16.07 -10.05
C SER A 65 -3.22 -16.76 -11.26
N VAL A 66 -2.03 -16.33 -11.72
CA VAL A 66 -1.32 -16.96 -12.83
C VAL A 66 -0.72 -18.29 -12.37
N ALA A 67 -0.09 -18.32 -11.20
CA ALA A 67 0.52 -19.53 -10.64
C ALA A 67 -0.51 -20.64 -10.39
N LEU A 68 -1.70 -20.30 -9.89
CA LEU A 68 -2.77 -21.27 -9.62
C LEU A 68 -3.38 -21.90 -10.88
N ARG A 69 -3.05 -21.40 -12.07
CA ARG A 69 -3.48 -21.99 -13.35
C ARG A 69 -2.55 -23.11 -13.84
N ALA A 70 -1.38 -23.29 -13.21
CA ALA A 70 -0.49 -24.39 -13.53
C ALA A 70 -1.09 -25.74 -13.09
N LYS A 71 -0.76 -26.84 -13.78
CA LYS A 71 -1.24 -28.16 -13.36
C LYS A 71 -0.62 -28.51 -12.01
N PRO A 72 -1.38 -29.09 -11.06
CA PRO A 72 -0.84 -29.44 -9.74
C PRO A 72 0.41 -30.32 -9.78
N VAL A 73 0.48 -31.24 -10.75
CA VAL A 73 1.65 -32.12 -10.94
C VAL A 73 2.89 -31.35 -11.42
N GLU A 74 2.70 -30.32 -12.24
CA GLU A 74 3.79 -29.46 -12.73
C GLU A 74 4.26 -28.52 -11.61
N ALA A 75 3.33 -28.01 -10.79
CA ALA A 75 3.63 -27.19 -9.62
C ALA A 75 4.37 -27.96 -8.51
N ALA A 76 4.08 -29.26 -8.33
CA ALA A 76 4.73 -30.09 -7.32
C ALA A 76 6.21 -30.40 -7.62
N VAL A 77 6.66 -30.23 -8.87
CA VAL A 77 8.03 -30.51 -9.32
C VAL A 77 8.75 -29.21 -9.75
N ALA A 78 8.08 -28.06 -9.67
CA ALA A 78 8.69 -26.76 -9.92
C ALA A 78 9.71 -26.42 -8.80
N PRO A 79 10.89 -25.88 -9.16
CA PRO A 79 11.98 -25.59 -8.21
C PRO A 79 11.65 -24.46 -7.22
#